data_AF-A0A150IXL1-F1
#
_entry.id   AF-A0A150IXL1-F1
#
_cell.length_a   1.000
_cell.length_b   1.000
_cell.length_c   1.000
_cell.angle_alpha   90.00
_cell.angle_beta   90.00
_cell.angle_gamma   90.00
#
_symmetry.space_group_name_H-M   'P 1'
#
loop_
_entity.id
_entity.type
_entity.pdbx_description
1 polymer ?
#
loop_
_entity_poly.entity_id
_entity_poly.type
_entity_poly.pdbx_seq_one_letter_code
_entity_poly.pdbx_strand_id
1 'polypeptide(L)' 'MKGDIREGGAAMTAFGLMQFANISDFERESIAQGLLKYCELDTMAMVLIWEYWHNLINVN' A
#
# COMPACT_ATOMS: atom_id res chain seq x y z
N MET A 1 2.82 -14.92 7.29
CA MET A 1 1.66 -14.14 6.82
C MET A 1 1.78 -14.00 5.30
N LYS A 2 0.82 -14.46 4.48
CA LYS A 2 0.89 -14.25 3.02
C LYS A 2 0.81 -12.74 2.77
N GLY A 3 1.91 -12.17 2.27
CA GLY A 3 2.28 -10.75 2.37
C GLY A 3 1.61 -9.80 1.38
N ASP A 4 0.33 -10.00 1.04
CA ASP A 4 -0.41 -9.00 0.25
C ASP A 4 -1.29 -8.19 1.21
N ILE A 5 -0.83 -7.00 1.55
CA ILE A 5 -1.65 -5.96 2.17
C ILE A 5 -2.49 -5.36 1.04
N ARG A 6 -3.82 -5.48 1.14
CA ARG A 6 -4.75 -5.10 0.06
C ARG A 6 -5.78 -4.05 0.48
N GLU A 7 -5.77 -3.65 1.75
CA GLU A 7 -6.72 -2.72 2.32
C GLU A 7 -6.00 -1.78 3.30
N GLY A 8 -6.44 -0.51 3.35
CA GLY A 8 -5.82 0.51 4.20
C GLY A 8 -5.89 0.18 5.70
N GLY A 9 -6.95 -0.49 6.17
CA GLY A 9 -7.05 -0.95 7.55
C GLY A 9 -5.98 -1.99 7.90
N ALA A 10 -5.75 -2.96 7.01
CA ALA A 10 -4.70 -3.95 7.18
C ALA A 10 -3.30 -3.32 7.12
N ALA A 11 -3.09 -2.32 6.26
CA ALA A 11 -1.85 -1.55 6.20
C ALA A 11 -1.57 -0.83 7.52
N MET A 12 -2.59 -0.18 8.09
CA MET A 12 -2.47 0.54 9.35
C MET A 12 -2.19 -0.39 10.54
N THR A 13 -2.86 -1.54 10.60
CA THR A 13 -2.58 -2.57 11.62
C THR A 13 -1.17 -3.14 11.47
N ALA A 14 -0.72 -3.43 10.25
CA ALA A 14 0.63 -3.95 9.98
C ALA A 14 1.71 -2.93 10.36
N PHE A 15 1.49 -1.65 10.09
CA PHE A 15 2.39 -0.58 10.50
C PHE A 15 2.43 -0.40 12.02
N GLY A 16 1.28 -0.50 12.70
CA GLY A 16 1.21 -0.48 14.16
C GLY A 16 1.97 -1.67 14.79
N LEU A 17 1.82 -2.87 14.22
CA LEU A 17 2.59 -4.06 14.62
C LEU A 17 4.10 -3.80 14.51
N MET A 18 4.56 -3.22 13.39
CA MET A 18 5.97 -2.89 13.20
C MET A 18 6.53 -1.93 14.27
N GLN A 19 5.74 -0.95 14.70
CA GLN A 19 6.19 0.07 15.65
C GLN A 19 6.19 -0.40 17.11
N PHE A 20 5.15 -1.14 17.52
CA PHE A 20 4.86 -1.33 18.93
C PHE A 20 4.99 -2.78 19.40
N ALA A 21 5.02 -3.75 18.49
CA ALA A 21 5.18 -5.15 18.86
C ALA A 21 6.65 -5.58 18.84
N ASN A 22 7.00 -6.49 19.75
CA ASN A 22 8.30 -7.14 19.75
C ASN A 22 8.30 -8.29 18.73
N ILE A 23 8.60 -7.95 17.48
CA ILE A 23 8.68 -8.89 16.34
C ILE A 23 10.12 -9.10 15.91
N SER A 24 10.39 -10.22 15.26
CA SER A 24 11.72 -10.51 14.71
C SER A 24 12.08 -9.55 13.57
N ASP A 25 13.39 -9.41 13.29
CA ASP A 25 13.86 -8.60 12.16
C ASP A 25 13.33 -9.11 10.82
N PHE A 26 13.22 -10.44 10.66
CA PHE A 26 12.64 -11.06 9.48
C PHE A 26 11.17 -10.67 9.28
N GLU A 27 10.36 -10.70 10.35
CA GLU A 27 8.95 -10.27 10.28
C GLU A 27 8.82 -8.78 10.00
N ARG A 28 9.67 -7.96 10.61
CA ARG A 28 9.73 -6.51 10.36
C ARG A 28 10.01 -6.22 8.89
N GLU A 29 10.99 -6.89 8.29
CA GLU A 29 11.35 -6.71 6.89
C GLU A 29 10.23 -7.20 5.96
N SER A 30 9.61 -8.34 6.26
CA SER A 30 8.46 -8.83 5.49
C SER A 30 7.27 -7.87 5.52
N ILE A 31 6.96 -7.28 6.67
CA ILE A 31 5.90 -6.27 6.79
C ILE A 31 6.26 -5.00 6.00
N ALA A 32 7.52 -4.53 6.10
CA ALA A 32 7.98 -3.36 5.37
C ALA A 32 7.85 -3.54 3.85
N GLN A 33 8.25 -4.70 3.32
CA GLN A 33 8.08 -5.03 1.90
C GLN A 33 6.61 -5.05 1.47
N GLY A 34 5.73 -5.62 2.30
CA GLY A 34 4.28 -5.62 2.04
C GLY A 34 3.68 -4.21 2.01
N LEU A 35 4.12 -3.32 2.92
CA LEU A 35 3.65 -1.93 2.96
C LEU A 35 4.15 -1.12 1.76
N LEU A 36 5.40 -1.31 1.33
CA LEU A 36 5.94 -0.64 0.14
C LEU A 36 5.12 -0.99 -1.11
N LYS A 37 4.85 -2.29 -1.32
CA LYS A 37 4.03 -2.76 -2.43
C LYS A 37 2.60 -2.20 -2.40
N TYR A 38 2.01 -2.08 -1.21
CA TYR A 38 0.70 -1.45 -1.04
C TYR A 38 0.73 0.04 -1.41
N CYS A 39 1.75 0.80 -0.96
CA CYS A 39 1.92 2.21 -1.32
C CYS A 39 2.12 2.43 -2.83
N GLU A 40 2.87 1.55 -3.49
CA GLU A 40 3.04 1.58 -4.95
C GLU A 40 1.71 1.36 -5.67
N LEU A 41 0.93 0.37 -5.22
CA LEU A 41 -0.38 0.06 -5.79
C LEU A 41 -1.38 1.21 -5.59
N ASP A 42 -1.43 1.80 -4.39
CA ASP A 42 -2.30 2.94 -4.09
C ASP A 42 -1.93 4.17 -4.96
N THR A 43 -0.63 4.40 -5.16
CA THR A 43 -0.16 5.47 -6.06
C THR A 43 -0.56 5.21 -7.50
N MET A 44 -0.40 3.98 -7.98
CA MET A 44 -0.81 3.58 -9.33
C MET A 44 -2.32 3.75 -9.54
N ALA A 45 -3.13 3.36 -8.55
CA ALA A 45 -4.57 3.54 -8.59
C ALA A 45 -4.95 5.03 -8.72
N MET A 46 -4.30 5.91 -7.96
CA MET A 46 -4.52 7.37 -8.07
C MET A 46 -4.15 7.91 -9.46
N VAL A 47 -3.03 7.47 -10.04
CA VAL A 47 -2.62 7.88 -11.40
C VAL A 47 -3.65 7.41 -12.43
N LEU A 48 -4.08 6.15 -12.38
CA LEU A 48 -5.09 5.61 -13.30
C LEU A 48 -6.42 6.38 -13.23
N ILE A 49 -6.85 6.72 -12.01
CA ILE A 49 -8.03 7.56 -11.81
C ILE A 49 -7.79 8.91 -12.49
N TRP A 50 -6.69 9.60 -12.17
CA TRP A 50 -6.37 10.90 -12.74
C TRP A 50 -6.33 10.88 -14.27
N GLU A 51 -5.66 9.90 -14.88
CA GLU A 51 -5.58 9.73 -16.33
C GLU A 51 -6.97 9.57 -16.96
N TYR A 52 -7.85 8.79 -16.33
CA TYR A 52 -9.23 8.62 -16.79
C TYR A 52 -9.99 9.95 -16.81
N TRP A 53 -9.97 10.72 -15.72
CA TRP A 53 -10.65 12.02 -15.65
C TRP A 53 -10.04 13.04 -16.61
N HIS A 54 -8.70 13.07 -16.69
CA HIS A 54 -7.98 13.95 -17.61
C HIS A 54 -8.38 13.66 -19.06
N ASN A 55 -8.46 12.39 -19.45
CA ASN A 55 -8.91 12.00 -20.79
C ASN A 55 -10.37 12.38 -21.03
N LEU A 56 -11.28 12.19 -20.07
CA LEU A 56 -12.68 12.58 -20.25
C LEU A 56 -12.89 14.09 -20.45
N ILE A 57 -12.07 14.92 -19.79
CA ILE A 57 -12.23 16.39 -19.81
C ILE A 57 -11.46 17.02 -20.98
N ASN A 58 -10.32 16.44 -21.37
CA ASN A 58 -9.45 16.97 -22.43
C ASN A 58 -9.68 16.34 -23.81
N VAL A 59 -10.71 15.50 -23.97
CA VAL A 59 -11.22 15.09 -25.28
C VAL A 59 -12.06 16.24 -25.84
N ASN A 60 -11.53 16.91 -26.87
CA ASN A 60 -12.28 17.76 -27.80
C ASN A 60 -13.26 16.93 -28.63
#